data_AF-A0A4Q3J790-F1
#
_entry.id   AF-A0A4Q3J790-F1
#
_cell.length_a   1.000
_cell.length_b   1.000
_cell.length_c   1.000
_cell.angle_alpha   90.00
_cell.angle_beta   90.00
_cell.angle_gamma   90.00
#
_symmetry.space_group_name_H-M   'P 1'
#
loop_
_entity.id
_entity.type
_entity.pdbx_description
1 polymer ?
#
loop_
_entity_poly.entity_id
_entity_poly.type
_entity_poly.pdbx_seq_one_letter_code
_entity_poly.pdbx_strand_id
1 'polypeptide(L)'
;MYRRLHLTNAAGRDAVVSMSVVPHESSPRLGLRNRPVAFRRYVVATDATTPAALESRLGASYADALVEGDPEIDLESVGRTVGGTTAIHLSSRGEVLHRAPTVVESIVGPDGVERERRPPVDTPANIHDEQPLRWTGRMMPRRELARRFTFRRTLQIFHIDGLTYDFLHAMAKQLDEADSAVLLGAGPRGADPLVFEGNGRPYRGFLTGRLDPADPARYRLLLHLSDMELKAPPPELLTP
;
A
#
# COMPACT_ATOMS: atom_id res chain seq x y z
N MET A 1 -6.63 13.25 10.95
CA MET A 1 -7.96 13.64 10.44
C MET A 1 -8.88 12.44 10.57
N TYR A 2 -10.06 12.64 11.15
CA TYR A 2 -11.05 11.58 11.40
C TYR A 2 -12.06 11.56 10.25
N ARG A 3 -12.37 10.38 9.71
CA ARG A 3 -13.35 10.20 8.61
C ARG A 3 -14.57 9.46 9.14
N ARG A 4 -15.76 9.82 8.66
CA ARG A 4 -17.00 9.11 9.00
C ARG A 4 -17.05 7.75 8.29
N LEU A 5 -17.68 6.79 8.95
CA LEU A 5 -17.91 5.44 8.45
C LEU A 5 -19.31 5.01 8.84
N HIS A 6 -20.11 4.57 7.88
CA HIS A 6 -21.42 4.00 8.14
C HIS A 6 -21.30 2.48 8.32
N LEU A 7 -21.80 1.93 9.42
CA LEU A 7 -21.69 0.50 9.77
C LEU A 7 -23.05 -0.08 10.18
N THR A 8 -23.25 -1.35 9.88
CA THR A 8 -24.32 -2.18 10.47
C THR A 8 -23.75 -3.07 11.57
N ASN A 9 -24.57 -3.42 12.57
CA ASN A 9 -24.27 -4.49 13.53
C ASN A 9 -24.98 -5.81 13.18
N ALA A 10 -24.77 -6.84 14.00
CA ALA A 10 -25.39 -8.15 13.83
C ALA A 10 -26.94 -8.14 13.88
N ALA A 11 -27.54 -7.14 14.54
CA ALA A 11 -28.98 -6.96 14.64
C ALA A 11 -29.56 -6.17 13.44
N GLY A 12 -28.75 -5.83 12.44
CA GLY A 12 -29.16 -5.05 11.28
C GLY A 12 -29.45 -3.58 11.58
N ARG A 13 -28.93 -3.05 12.70
CA ARG A 13 -29.02 -1.62 13.04
C ARG A 13 -27.81 -0.89 12.49
N ASP A 14 -28.05 0.35 12.07
CA ASP A 14 -27.06 1.18 11.41
C ASP A 14 -26.58 2.30 12.34
N ALA A 15 -25.30 2.64 12.24
CA ALA A 15 -24.72 3.80 12.92
C ALA A 15 -23.61 4.45 12.08
N VAL A 16 -23.58 5.77 12.10
CA VAL A 16 -22.45 6.55 11.56
C VAL A 16 -21.45 6.77 12.68
N VAL A 17 -20.25 6.24 12.51
CA VAL A 17 -19.16 6.29 13.48
C VAL A 17 -17.94 6.94 12.85
N SER A 18 -16.88 7.10 13.63
CA SER A 18 -15.67 7.74 13.16
C SER A 18 -14.51 6.76 13.11
N MET A 19 -13.64 6.95 12.13
CA MET A 19 -12.47 6.12 11.90
C MET A 19 -11.19 6.93 11.70
N SER A 20 -10.07 6.33 12.09
CA SER A 20 -8.73 6.84 11.88
C SER A 20 -7.78 5.72 11.47
N VAL A 21 -6.68 6.12 10.84
CA VAL A 21 -5.55 5.21 10.65
C VAL A 21 -4.82 5.09 11.97
N VAL A 22 -4.48 3.86 12.36
CA VAL A 22 -3.60 3.64 13.50
C VAL A 22 -2.21 4.19 13.14
N PRO A 23 -1.64 5.11 13.93
CA PRO A 23 -0.29 5.61 13.70
C PRO A 23 0.70 4.44 13.67
N HIS A 24 1.59 4.42 12.68
CA HIS A 24 2.71 3.48 12.65
C HIS A 24 3.93 4.12 13.33
N GLU A 25 4.79 3.30 13.94
CA GLU A 25 6.09 3.78 14.42
C GLU A 25 6.88 4.38 13.26
N SER A 26 7.56 5.50 13.53
CA SER A 26 8.39 6.15 12.52
C SER A 26 9.45 5.16 12.04
N SER A 27 9.59 5.02 10.72
CA SER A 27 10.66 4.22 10.14
C SER A 27 12.03 4.64 10.71
N PRO A 28 12.95 3.68 10.90
CA PRO A 28 14.29 4.00 11.35
C PRO A 28 14.92 5.04 10.42
N ARG A 29 15.54 6.07 11.01
CA ARG A 29 16.24 7.10 10.24
C ARG A 29 17.59 6.56 9.81
N LEU A 30 17.89 6.65 8.52
CA LEU A 30 19.23 6.38 8.01
C LEU A 30 20.21 7.40 8.63
N GLY A 31 21.32 6.92 9.17
CA GLY A 31 22.28 7.74 9.88
C GLY A 31 23.42 6.95 10.48
N LEU A 32 24.53 7.63 10.75
CA LEU A 32 25.52 7.16 11.71
C LEU A 32 25.01 7.47 13.12
N ARG A 33 25.58 6.85 14.16
CA ARG A 33 25.18 7.12 15.56
C ARG A 33 25.09 8.63 15.82
N ASN A 34 23.87 9.10 16.10
CA ASN A 34 23.52 10.50 16.38
C ASN A 34 23.91 11.52 15.29
N ARG A 35 24.11 11.11 14.04
CA ARG A 35 24.37 12.02 12.92
C ARG A 35 23.37 11.77 11.79
N PRO A 36 22.52 12.76 11.44
CA PRO A 36 21.67 12.64 10.27
C PRO A 36 22.55 12.57 9.02
N VAL A 37 22.22 11.66 8.10
CA VAL A 37 22.80 11.65 6.75
C VAL A 37 21.72 12.06 5.75
N ALA A 38 22.12 12.79 4.71
CA ALA A 38 21.24 13.19 3.63
C ALA A 38 21.75 12.57 2.32
N PHE A 39 20.85 12.00 1.54
CA PHE A 39 21.18 11.55 0.20
C PHE A 39 21.23 12.75 -0.74
N ARG A 40 22.36 12.91 -1.44
CA ARG A 40 22.54 13.89 -2.50
C ARG A 40 22.79 13.14 -3.79
N ARG A 41 22.13 13.58 -4.86
CA ARG A 41 22.38 13.08 -6.21
C ARG A 41 23.41 13.99 -6.86
N TYR A 42 24.36 13.39 -7.57
CA TYR A 42 25.39 14.08 -8.30
C TYR A 42 25.40 13.62 -9.75
N VAL A 43 25.85 14.48 -10.66
CA VAL A 43 26.14 14.09 -12.05
C VAL A 43 27.38 13.23 -12.04
N VAL A 44 27.28 12.02 -12.59
CA VAL A 44 28.40 11.06 -12.69
C VAL A 44 28.98 11.03 -14.11
N ALA A 45 28.14 11.26 -15.12
CA ALA A 45 28.52 11.32 -16.52
C ALA A 45 27.53 12.18 -17.30
N THR A 46 27.97 12.65 -18.46
CA THR A 46 27.20 13.35 -19.50
C THR A 46 27.06 12.43 -20.72
N ASP A 47 26.16 12.76 -21.65
CA ASP A 47 25.95 11.95 -22.87
C ASP A 47 27.26 11.72 -23.65
N ALA A 48 28.16 12.71 -23.66
CA ALA A 48 29.46 12.64 -24.33
C ALA A 48 30.52 11.80 -23.61
N THR A 49 30.34 11.55 -22.31
CA THR A 49 31.28 10.80 -21.46
C THR A 49 30.78 9.40 -21.11
N THR A 50 29.65 8.97 -21.71
CA THR A 50 29.19 7.59 -21.59
C THR A 50 30.17 6.60 -22.25
N PRO A 51 30.25 5.35 -21.78
CA PRO A 51 31.13 4.35 -22.40
C PRO A 51 30.92 4.20 -23.91
N ALA A 52 29.67 4.16 -24.37
CA ALA A 52 29.34 4.06 -25.79
C ALA A 52 29.79 5.28 -26.60
N ALA A 53 29.68 6.49 -26.05
CA ALA A 53 30.15 7.70 -26.72
C ALA A 53 31.68 7.77 -26.78
N LEU A 54 32.36 7.34 -25.71
CA LEU A 54 33.82 7.29 -25.66
C LEU A 54 34.38 6.22 -26.60
N GLU A 55 33.78 5.04 -26.64
CA GLU A 55 34.16 3.95 -27.56
C GLU A 55 33.99 4.38 -29.02
N SER A 56 32.87 5.05 -29.36
CA SER A 56 32.64 5.61 -30.70
C SER A 56 33.67 6.69 -31.07
N ARG A 57 34.07 7.52 -30.11
CA ARG A 57 35.00 8.64 -30.32
C ARG A 57 36.48 8.22 -30.37
N LEU A 58 36.88 7.29 -29.52
CA LEU A 58 38.29 6.91 -29.29
C LEU A 58 38.63 5.56 -29.96
N GLY A 59 37.65 4.70 -30.19
CA GLY A 59 37.84 3.41 -30.84
C GLY A 59 38.90 2.57 -30.14
N ALA A 60 39.92 2.14 -30.89
CA ALA A 60 40.98 1.27 -30.38
C ALA A 60 41.83 1.92 -29.26
N SER A 61 41.92 3.25 -29.18
CA SER A 61 42.68 3.95 -28.13
C SER A 61 41.86 4.24 -26.87
N TYR A 62 40.64 3.71 -26.78
CA TYR A 62 39.77 3.94 -25.63
C TYR A 62 40.42 3.52 -24.30
N ALA A 63 41.02 2.33 -24.26
CA ALA A 63 41.65 1.81 -23.05
C ALA A 63 42.85 2.65 -22.60
N ASP A 64 43.73 3.02 -23.55
CA ASP A 64 44.90 3.85 -23.24
C ASP A 64 44.48 5.24 -22.76
N ALA A 65 43.47 5.83 -23.38
CA ALA A 65 42.94 7.14 -22.98
C ALA A 65 42.34 7.14 -21.57
N LEU A 66 41.65 6.05 -21.17
CA LEU A 66 41.16 5.88 -19.79
C LEU A 66 42.30 5.88 -18.77
N VAL A 67 43.40 5.19 -19.08
CA VAL A 67 44.56 5.11 -18.17
C VAL A 67 45.30 6.45 -18.07
N GLU A 68 45.39 7.19 -19.17
CA GLU A 68 46.21 8.39 -19.24
C GLU A 68 45.54 9.65 -18.69
N GLY A 69 44.21 9.78 -18.76
CA GLY A 69 43.60 11.09 -18.50
C GLY A 69 42.11 11.13 -18.21
N ASP A 70 41.48 10.03 -17.79
CA ASP A 70 40.09 9.98 -17.34
C ASP A 70 39.09 10.74 -18.26
N PRO A 71 39.03 10.44 -19.58
CA PRO A 71 38.19 11.12 -20.56
C PRO A 71 36.68 10.98 -20.31
N GLU A 72 36.28 10.12 -19.37
CA GLU A 72 34.92 9.99 -18.83
C GLU A 72 34.57 11.07 -17.80
N ILE A 73 35.56 11.79 -17.26
CA ILE A 73 35.33 12.83 -16.26
C ILE A 73 35.28 14.19 -16.94
N ASP A 74 34.05 14.65 -17.21
CA ASP A 74 33.81 16.06 -17.55
C ASP A 74 33.94 16.92 -16.29
N LEU A 75 35.12 17.54 -16.10
CA LEU A 75 35.44 18.37 -14.93
C LEU A 75 34.45 19.53 -14.71
N GLU A 76 33.79 20.01 -15.77
CA GLU A 76 32.82 21.08 -15.63
C GLU A 76 31.50 20.54 -15.05
N SER A 77 31.09 19.34 -15.41
CA SER A 77 29.75 18.81 -15.13
C SER A 77 29.70 17.78 -14.00
N VAL A 78 30.70 16.90 -13.90
CA VAL A 78 30.75 15.80 -12.93
C VAL A 78 30.85 16.38 -11.51
N GLY A 79 30.12 15.77 -10.56
CA GLY A 79 30.08 16.22 -9.17
C GLY A 79 29.13 17.40 -8.92
N ARG A 80 28.48 17.97 -9.95
CA ARG A 80 27.39 18.94 -9.76
C ARG A 80 26.21 18.26 -9.06
N THR A 81 25.61 18.95 -8.08
CA THR A 81 24.42 18.46 -7.39
C THR A 81 23.19 18.50 -8.28
N VAL A 82 22.45 17.40 -8.33
CA VAL A 82 21.19 17.31 -9.06
C VAL A 82 20.03 17.66 -8.11
N GLY A 83 19.27 18.68 -8.48
CA GLY A 83 18.07 19.13 -7.77
C GLY A 83 16.81 18.32 -8.13
N GLY A 84 15.66 18.99 -8.15
CA GLY A 84 14.41 18.40 -8.62
C GLY A 84 14.51 18.01 -10.10
N THR A 85 14.23 16.75 -10.41
CA THR A 85 14.25 16.23 -11.79
C THR A 85 12.82 15.93 -12.25
N THR A 86 12.49 16.28 -13.49
CA THR A 86 11.26 15.85 -14.15
C THR A 86 11.57 14.65 -15.03
N ALA A 87 10.74 13.60 -14.95
CA ALA A 87 10.87 12.47 -15.84
C ALA A 87 10.36 12.83 -17.24
N ILE A 88 11.19 12.62 -18.26
CA ILE A 88 10.80 12.68 -19.67
C ILE A 88 10.91 11.27 -20.25
N HIS A 89 9.98 10.91 -21.13
CA HIS A 89 10.02 9.63 -21.83
C HIS A 89 10.69 9.82 -23.19
N LEU A 90 11.61 8.93 -23.52
CA LEU A 90 12.30 8.90 -24.81
C LEU A 90 11.75 7.75 -25.67
N SER A 91 11.75 7.92 -26.98
CA SER A 91 11.50 6.85 -27.94
C SER A 91 12.65 5.84 -27.92
N SER A 92 12.49 4.70 -28.61
CA SER A 92 13.59 3.74 -28.81
C SER A 92 14.79 4.33 -29.58
N ARG A 93 14.63 5.52 -30.18
CA ARG A 93 15.68 6.27 -30.88
C ARG A 93 16.26 7.42 -30.06
N GLY A 94 15.84 7.58 -28.79
CA GLY A 94 16.31 8.66 -27.91
C GLY A 94 15.60 10.01 -28.11
N GLU A 95 14.55 10.07 -28.93
CA GLU A 95 13.80 11.30 -29.18
C GLU A 95 12.78 11.56 -28.06
N VAL A 96 12.60 12.81 -27.65
CA VAL A 96 11.62 13.16 -26.61
C VAL A 96 10.19 12.87 -27.08
N LEU A 97 9.44 12.11 -26.30
CA LEU A 97 8.04 11.86 -26.58
C LEU A 97 7.18 13.05 -26.16
N HIS A 98 6.61 13.75 -27.14
CA HIS A 98 5.70 14.89 -26.91
C HIS A 98 4.24 14.48 -26.68
N ARG A 99 3.94 13.18 -26.79
CA ARG A 99 2.59 12.63 -26.57
C ARG A 99 2.54 11.89 -25.25
N ALA A 100 1.45 12.09 -24.50
CA ALA A 100 1.19 11.31 -23.30
C ALA A 100 1.19 9.81 -23.63
N PRO A 101 1.88 8.97 -22.84
CA PRO A 101 1.90 7.54 -23.07
C PRO A 101 0.49 6.97 -22.92
N THR A 102 0.14 5.98 -23.74
CA THR A 102 -1.08 5.19 -23.53
C THR A 102 -0.86 4.29 -22.34
N VAL A 103 -1.55 4.58 -21.23
CA VAL A 103 -1.51 3.74 -20.03
C VAL A 103 -2.33 2.48 -20.30
N VAL A 104 -1.73 1.33 -20.04
CA VAL A 104 -2.37 0.02 -20.10
C VAL A 104 -2.19 -0.69 -18.76
N GLU A 105 -3.24 -1.33 -18.29
CA GLU A 105 -3.21 -2.21 -17.13
C GLU A 105 -2.86 -3.63 -17.60
N SER A 106 -1.75 -4.16 -17.10
CA SER A 106 -1.31 -5.53 -17.33
C SER A 106 -1.58 -6.36 -16.07
N ILE A 107 -2.45 -7.37 -16.21
CA ILE A 107 -2.84 -8.26 -15.11
C ILE A 107 -1.96 -9.49 -15.16
N VAL A 108 -1.05 -9.59 -14.19
CA VAL A 108 -0.12 -10.70 -14.06
C VAL A 108 -0.69 -11.73 -13.07
N GLY A 109 -0.67 -13.00 -13.47
CA GLY A 109 -1.08 -14.10 -12.63
C GLY A 109 -0.09 -14.39 -11.48
N PRO A 110 -0.48 -15.25 -10.53
CA PRO A 110 0.43 -15.68 -9.44
C PRO A 110 1.69 -16.41 -9.91
N ASP A 111 1.66 -16.89 -11.15
CA ASP A 111 2.75 -17.56 -11.89
C ASP A 111 3.71 -16.56 -12.56
N GLY A 112 3.43 -15.25 -12.48
CA GLY A 112 4.22 -14.22 -13.16
C GLY A 112 3.88 -14.07 -14.65
N VAL A 113 2.90 -14.82 -15.17
CA VAL A 113 2.50 -14.77 -16.58
C VAL A 113 1.43 -13.70 -16.77
N GLU A 114 1.60 -12.84 -17.78
CA GLU A 114 0.59 -11.84 -18.16
C GLU A 114 -0.66 -12.54 -18.70
N ARG A 115 -1.80 -12.33 -18.03
CA ARG A 115 -3.09 -12.95 -18.38
C ARG A 115 -3.97 -12.05 -19.22
N GLU A 116 -3.92 -10.75 -18.96
CA GLU A 116 -4.80 -9.78 -19.60
C GLU A 116 -4.09 -8.43 -19.70
N ARG A 117 -4.30 -7.73 -20.82
CA ARG A 117 -3.86 -6.36 -21.04
C ARG A 117 -5.04 -5.52 -21.51
N ARG A 118 -5.37 -4.46 -20.78
CA ARG A 118 -6.54 -3.62 -21.07
C ARG A 118 -6.32 -2.15 -20.74
N PRO A 119 -7.18 -1.23 -21.23
CA PRO A 119 -7.23 0.13 -20.71
C PRO A 119 -7.61 0.14 -19.22
N PRO A 120 -7.06 1.06 -18.40
CA PRO A 120 -7.45 1.21 -17.01
C PRO A 120 -8.95 1.46 -16.86
N VAL A 121 -9.56 0.80 -15.87
CA VAL A 121 -10.98 0.99 -15.54
C VAL A 121 -11.09 1.81 -14.26
N ASP A 122 -11.78 2.94 -14.34
CA ASP A 122 -12.01 3.77 -13.16
C ASP A 122 -12.96 3.07 -12.17
N THR A 123 -12.51 2.94 -10.93
CA THR A 123 -13.27 2.32 -9.84
C THR A 123 -13.59 3.38 -8.79
N PRO A 124 -14.87 3.70 -8.54
CA PRO A 124 -15.24 4.68 -7.52
C PRO A 124 -15.00 4.13 -6.11
N ALA A 125 -14.84 5.02 -5.14
CA ALA A 125 -14.90 4.65 -3.73
C ALA A 125 -16.31 4.18 -3.36
N ASN A 126 -16.42 3.07 -2.63
CA ASN A 126 -17.70 2.51 -2.19
C ASN A 126 -17.92 2.58 -0.68
N ILE A 127 -17.07 3.36 0.00
CA ILE A 127 -17.18 3.64 1.43
C ILE A 127 -17.56 5.10 1.59
N HIS A 128 -18.86 5.32 1.82
CA HIS A 128 -19.46 6.64 1.95
C HIS A 128 -20.72 6.56 2.81
N ASP A 129 -21.25 7.72 3.19
CA ASP A 129 -22.28 7.85 4.22
C ASP A 129 -23.65 7.26 3.80
N GLU A 130 -23.90 7.06 2.50
CA GLU A 130 -25.20 6.58 1.99
C GLU A 130 -25.48 5.11 2.27
N GLN A 131 -24.47 4.23 2.24
CA GLN A 131 -24.64 2.79 2.44
C GLN A 131 -23.71 2.28 3.54
N PRO A 132 -24.24 1.60 4.57
CA PRO A 132 -23.40 1.06 5.63
C PRO A 132 -22.57 -0.10 5.11
N LEU A 133 -21.34 -0.22 5.61
CA LEU A 133 -20.62 -1.48 5.54
C LEU A 133 -21.43 -2.53 6.31
N ARG A 134 -21.65 -3.65 5.64
CA ARG A 134 -22.52 -4.71 6.11
C ARG A 134 -21.79 -5.68 7.02
N TRP A 135 -22.36 -5.92 8.20
CA TRP A 135 -22.04 -7.06 9.05
C TRP A 135 -22.47 -8.32 8.33
N THR A 136 -21.53 -9.05 7.72
CA THR A 136 -21.87 -10.22 6.90
C THR A 136 -22.26 -11.44 7.73
N GLY A 137 -22.02 -11.42 9.05
CA GLY A 137 -22.18 -12.57 9.94
C GLY A 137 -21.12 -13.66 9.76
N ARG A 138 -20.23 -13.53 8.76
CA ARG A 138 -19.11 -14.46 8.55
C ARG A 138 -18.02 -14.17 9.56
N MET A 139 -18.07 -14.89 10.68
CA MET A 139 -17.07 -14.81 11.74
C MET A 139 -15.90 -15.75 11.45
N MET A 140 -14.70 -15.34 11.83
CA MET A 140 -13.48 -16.13 11.73
C MET A 140 -12.65 -15.97 12.99
N PRO A 141 -12.13 -17.06 13.59
CA PRO A 141 -11.27 -16.97 14.77
C PRO A 141 -10.04 -16.09 14.53
N ARG A 142 -9.63 -15.30 15.54
CA ARG A 142 -8.50 -14.36 15.41
C ARG A 142 -7.20 -15.08 15.04
N ARG A 143 -6.99 -16.29 15.59
CA ARG A 143 -5.83 -17.14 15.29
C ARG A 143 -5.79 -17.62 13.83
N GLU A 144 -6.95 -17.87 13.22
CA GLU A 144 -7.02 -18.28 11.82
C GLU A 144 -6.73 -17.09 10.90
N LEU A 145 -7.30 -15.93 11.21
CA LEU A 145 -7.06 -14.68 10.48
C LEU A 145 -5.58 -14.34 10.37
N ALA A 146 -4.85 -14.42 11.50
CA ALA A 146 -3.42 -14.13 11.55
C ALA A 146 -2.55 -15.10 10.69
N ARG A 147 -3.08 -16.29 10.34
CA ARG A 147 -2.37 -17.30 9.54
C ARG A 147 -2.76 -17.26 8.07
N ARG A 148 -3.97 -16.82 7.76
CA ARG A 148 -4.53 -16.86 6.39
C ARG A 148 -4.40 -15.54 5.65
N PHE A 149 -4.25 -14.41 6.33
CA PHE A 149 -4.29 -13.10 5.68
C PHE A 149 -3.09 -12.25 6.07
N THR A 150 -2.57 -11.48 5.11
CA THR A 150 -1.64 -10.39 5.40
C THR A 150 -2.42 -9.08 5.46
N PHE A 151 -2.25 -8.34 6.55
CA PHE A 151 -2.92 -7.06 6.74
C PHE A 151 -2.01 -5.91 6.34
N ARG A 152 -2.50 -5.09 5.42
CA ARG A 152 -1.74 -3.95 4.88
C ARG A 152 -2.01 -2.67 5.66
N ARG A 153 -3.23 -2.52 6.17
CA ARG A 153 -3.67 -1.33 6.91
C ARG A 153 -4.63 -1.76 8.01
N THR A 154 -4.54 -1.10 9.16
CA THR A 154 -5.52 -1.23 10.24
C THR A 154 -6.13 0.14 10.51
N LEU A 155 -7.45 0.19 10.59
CA LEU A 155 -8.21 1.36 10.96
C LEU A 155 -8.77 1.16 12.37
N GLN A 156 -8.72 2.19 13.20
CA GLN A 156 -9.40 2.21 14.48
C GLN A 156 -10.76 2.87 14.32
N ILE A 157 -11.79 2.25 14.90
CA ILE A 157 -13.17 2.76 14.89
C ILE A 157 -13.50 3.24 16.30
N PHE A 158 -14.09 4.42 16.40
CA PHE A 158 -14.45 5.04 17.66
C PHE A 158 -15.81 5.75 17.57
N HIS A 159 -16.45 5.86 18.73
CA HIS A 159 -17.73 6.51 18.90
C HIS A 159 -17.61 8.02 18.76
N ILE A 160 -18.72 8.65 18.42
CA ILE A 160 -18.85 10.12 18.30
C ILE A 160 -19.64 10.67 19.50
N ASP A 161 -20.57 9.88 20.02
CA ASP A 161 -21.51 10.23 21.09
C ASP A 161 -21.83 8.99 21.96
N GLY A 162 -22.72 9.15 22.95
CA GLY A 162 -23.12 8.05 23.84
C GLY A 162 -23.88 6.91 23.15
N LEU A 163 -24.70 7.21 22.13
CA LEU A 163 -25.46 6.18 21.41
C LEU A 163 -24.55 5.30 20.57
N THR A 164 -23.61 5.92 19.86
CA THR A 164 -22.58 5.21 19.09
C THR A 164 -21.58 4.49 20.00
N TYR A 165 -21.38 4.97 21.24
CA TYR A 165 -20.62 4.25 22.25
C TYR A 165 -21.28 2.91 22.58
N ASP A 166 -22.56 2.90 22.98
CA ASP A 166 -23.25 1.66 23.34
C ASP A 166 -23.31 0.68 22.16
N PHE A 167 -23.52 1.22 20.95
CA PHE A 167 -23.52 0.46 19.71
C PHE A 167 -22.18 -0.26 19.46
N LEU A 168 -21.07 0.50 19.50
CA LEU A 168 -19.73 -0.04 19.25
C LEU A 168 -19.23 -0.92 20.41
N HIS A 169 -19.58 -0.60 21.64
CA HIS A 169 -19.24 -1.39 22.82
C HIS A 169 -19.88 -2.78 22.74
N ALA A 170 -21.18 -2.85 22.43
CA ALA A 170 -21.87 -4.12 22.25
C ALA A 170 -21.25 -4.98 21.15
N MET A 171 -20.87 -4.37 20.02
CA MET A 171 -20.14 -5.08 18.95
C MET A 171 -18.78 -5.57 19.43
N ALA A 172 -18.03 -4.73 20.16
CA ALA A 172 -16.71 -5.09 20.66
C ALA A 172 -16.78 -6.27 21.63
N LYS A 173 -17.76 -6.24 22.55
CA LYS A 173 -18.05 -7.32 23.49
C LYS A 173 -18.36 -8.63 22.77
N GLN A 174 -19.28 -8.60 21.80
CA GLN A 174 -19.65 -9.78 21.03
C GLN A 174 -18.44 -10.43 20.32
N LEU A 175 -17.56 -9.61 19.73
CA LEU A 175 -16.37 -10.09 19.03
C LEU A 175 -15.29 -10.63 19.97
N ASP A 176 -15.15 -10.03 21.15
CA ASP A 176 -14.13 -10.44 22.11
C ASP A 176 -14.52 -11.75 22.80
N GLU A 177 -15.78 -11.89 23.23
CA GLU A 177 -16.33 -13.13 23.80
C GLU A 177 -16.23 -14.31 22.83
N ALA A 178 -16.40 -14.04 21.53
CA ALA A 178 -16.31 -15.05 20.49
C ALA A 178 -14.88 -15.31 19.97
N ASP A 179 -13.84 -14.66 20.52
CA ASP A 179 -12.45 -14.72 20.06
C ASP A 179 -12.28 -14.64 18.52
N SER A 180 -13.08 -13.79 17.88
CA SER A 180 -13.21 -13.77 16.42
C SER A 180 -13.28 -12.37 15.83
N ALA A 181 -13.10 -12.30 14.52
CA ALA A 181 -13.41 -11.12 13.73
C ALA A 181 -14.60 -11.43 12.83
N VAL A 182 -15.34 -10.40 12.44
CA VAL A 182 -16.38 -10.51 11.42
C VAL A 182 -15.88 -9.88 10.11
N LEU A 183 -16.21 -10.52 8.98
CA LEU A 183 -16.03 -9.90 7.67
C LEU A 183 -17.07 -8.79 7.48
N LEU A 184 -16.60 -7.60 7.14
CA LEU A 184 -17.42 -6.51 6.64
C LEU A 184 -17.37 -6.49 5.12
N GLY A 185 -18.50 -6.19 4.48
CA GLY A 185 -18.58 -6.04 3.04
C GLY A 185 -19.33 -4.77 2.63
N ALA A 186 -18.98 -4.21 1.49
CA ALA A 186 -19.66 -3.05 0.92
C ALA A 186 -20.84 -3.47 0.03
N GLY A 187 -21.62 -2.48 -0.39
CA GLY A 187 -22.74 -2.62 -1.31
C GLY A 187 -24.03 -3.20 -0.69
N PRO A 188 -25.11 -3.30 -1.48
CA PRO A 188 -26.45 -3.64 -0.99
C PRO A 188 -26.54 -5.00 -0.29
N ARG A 189 -25.68 -5.96 -0.66
CA ARG A 189 -25.64 -7.32 -0.09
C ARG A 189 -24.42 -7.57 0.80
N GLY A 190 -23.51 -6.61 0.95
CA GLY A 190 -22.29 -6.82 1.74
C GLY A 190 -21.32 -7.81 1.10
N ALA A 191 -21.36 -7.94 -0.23
CA ALA A 191 -20.51 -8.86 -0.97
C ALA A 191 -19.31 -8.16 -1.63
N ASP A 192 -19.37 -6.83 -1.73
CA ASP A 192 -18.37 -6.06 -2.46
C ASP A 192 -17.15 -5.78 -1.56
N PRO A 193 -15.94 -5.70 -2.14
CA PRO A 193 -14.75 -5.32 -1.40
C PRO A 193 -14.82 -3.87 -0.92
N LEU A 194 -13.99 -3.51 0.04
CA LEU A 194 -13.92 -2.17 0.62
C LEU A 194 -12.95 -1.30 -0.18
N VAL A 195 -13.45 -0.24 -0.82
CA VAL A 195 -12.68 0.73 -1.62
C VAL A 195 -12.84 2.13 -1.02
N PHE A 196 -11.79 2.63 -0.37
CA PHE A 196 -11.84 3.87 0.42
C PHE A 196 -11.71 5.15 -0.42
N GLU A 197 -11.03 5.08 -1.55
CA GLU A 197 -10.67 6.20 -2.43
C GLU A 197 -10.82 5.76 -3.89
N GLY A 198 -11.12 6.70 -4.79
CA GLY A 198 -11.25 6.40 -6.23
C GLY A 198 -9.94 5.81 -6.78
N ASN A 199 -10.05 4.76 -7.58
CA ASN A 199 -8.93 3.96 -8.08
C ASN A 199 -8.05 3.38 -6.96
N GLY A 200 -8.57 3.33 -5.74
CA GLY A 200 -7.93 2.72 -4.58
C GLY A 200 -7.97 1.19 -4.64
N ARG A 201 -7.10 0.57 -3.84
CA ARG A 201 -7.05 -0.90 -3.76
C ARG A 201 -8.33 -1.45 -3.09
N PRO A 202 -8.92 -2.53 -3.63
CA PRO A 202 -9.99 -3.24 -2.97
C PRO A 202 -9.46 -4.07 -1.79
N TYR A 203 -10.12 -3.99 -0.64
CA TYR A 203 -9.75 -4.74 0.56
C TYR A 203 -10.86 -5.67 1.04
N ARG A 204 -10.48 -6.79 1.64
CA ARG A 204 -11.32 -7.54 2.59
C ARG A 204 -11.16 -6.91 3.96
N GLY A 205 -12.27 -6.50 4.58
CA GLY A 205 -12.29 -5.85 5.88
C GLY A 205 -12.69 -6.80 7.00
N PHE A 206 -11.83 -7.00 7.98
CA PHE A 206 -12.10 -7.84 9.14
C PHE A 206 -12.18 -6.97 10.40
N LEU A 207 -13.37 -6.89 10.99
CA LEU A 207 -13.58 -6.13 12.21
C LEU A 207 -13.33 -7.02 13.43
N THR A 208 -12.39 -6.61 14.28
CA THR A 208 -12.13 -7.22 15.59
C THR A 208 -12.52 -6.25 16.70
N GLY A 209 -13.00 -6.82 17.81
CA GLY A 209 -13.31 -6.10 19.03
C GLY A 209 -12.58 -6.68 20.22
N ARG A 210 -12.21 -5.83 21.17
CA ARG A 210 -11.66 -6.20 22.48
C ARG A 210 -12.20 -5.29 23.57
N LEU A 211 -12.48 -5.85 24.73
CA LEU A 211 -12.69 -5.07 25.95
C LEU A 211 -11.37 -4.98 26.72
N ASP A 212 -11.20 -3.92 27.51
CA ASP A 212 -10.06 -3.82 28.42
C ASP A 212 -10.30 -4.77 29.61
N PRO A 213 -9.36 -5.71 29.89
CA PRO A 213 -9.50 -6.63 31.02
C PRO A 213 -9.59 -5.94 32.39
N ALA A 214 -9.03 -4.73 32.53
CA ALA A 214 -9.04 -3.97 33.78
C ALA A 214 -10.28 -3.06 33.92
N ASP A 215 -10.86 -2.62 32.80
CA ASP A 215 -12.02 -1.73 32.76
C ASP A 215 -12.94 -2.08 31.57
N PRO A 216 -13.94 -2.95 31.78
CA PRO A 216 -14.81 -3.42 30.69
C PRO A 216 -15.61 -2.31 29.99
N ALA A 217 -15.68 -1.09 30.53
CA ALA A 217 -16.27 0.06 29.82
C ALA A 217 -15.38 0.50 28.64
N ARG A 218 -14.07 0.27 28.71
CA ARG A 218 -13.16 0.56 27.61
C ARG A 218 -13.20 -0.55 26.59
N TYR A 219 -13.32 -0.14 25.34
CA TYR A 219 -13.29 -1.06 24.21
C TYR A 219 -12.32 -0.57 23.14
N ARG A 220 -11.94 -1.49 22.26
CA ARG A 220 -11.19 -1.20 21.05
C ARG A 220 -11.77 -1.99 19.89
N LEU A 221 -12.15 -1.29 18.84
CA LEU A 221 -12.53 -1.88 17.55
C LEU A 221 -11.47 -1.55 16.50
N LEU A 222 -10.97 -2.60 15.83
CA LEU A 222 -9.99 -2.49 14.77
C LEU A 222 -10.52 -3.16 13.51
N LEU A 223 -10.55 -2.40 12.42
CA LEU A 223 -10.85 -2.90 11.09
C LEU A 223 -9.53 -3.18 10.36
N HIS A 224 -9.19 -4.46 10.23
CA HIS A 224 -8.01 -4.93 9.51
C HIS A 224 -8.32 -5.10 8.03
N LEU A 225 -7.53 -4.47 7.18
CA LEU A 225 -7.70 -4.47 5.73
C LEU A 225 -6.63 -5.37 5.09
N SER A 226 -7.09 -6.37 4.34
CA SER A 226 -6.24 -7.32 3.63
C SER A 226 -6.58 -7.32 2.14
N ASP A 227 -5.55 -7.23 1.29
CA ASP A 227 -5.64 -7.41 -0.17
C ASP A 227 -5.02 -8.75 -0.62
N MET A 228 -4.57 -9.59 0.31
CA MET A 228 -3.84 -10.83 0.02
C MET A 228 -4.17 -11.95 1.03
N GLU A 229 -4.40 -13.14 0.48
CA GLU A 229 -4.57 -14.38 1.25
C GLU A 229 -3.32 -15.25 1.11
N LEU A 230 -2.77 -15.68 2.24
CA LEU A 230 -1.62 -16.57 2.32
C LEU A 230 -2.06 -17.97 1.94
N LYS A 231 -1.32 -18.59 1.02
CA LYS A 231 -1.44 -20.01 0.71
C LYS A 231 -0.32 -20.77 1.40
N ALA A 232 -0.61 -21.99 1.82
CA ALA A 232 0.43 -22.89 2.29
C ALA A 232 1.44 -23.11 1.16
N PRO A 233 2.75 -23.10 1.46
CA PRO A 233 3.76 -23.43 0.46
C PRO A 233 3.55 -24.87 -0.05
N PRO A 234 3.95 -25.17 -1.30
CA PRO A 234 3.94 -26.54 -1.81
C PRO A 234 4.69 -27.50 -0.87
N PRO A 235 4.26 -28.76 -0.76
CA PRO A 235 4.91 -29.77 0.08
C PRO A 235 6.41 -29.91 -0.16
N GLU A 236 6.85 -29.70 -1.40
CA GLU A 236 8.24 -29.79 -1.86
C GLU A 236 9.17 -28.76 -1.19
N LEU A 237 8.63 -27.61 -0.77
CA LEU A 237 9.38 -26.55 -0.07
C LEU A 237 9.36 -26.69 1.47
N LEU A 238 8.64 -27.70 1.98
CA LEU A 238 8.47 -27.96 3.42
C LEU A 238 9.39 -29.06 3.95
N THR A 239 10.15 -29.72 3.08
CA THR A 239 11.22 -30.64 3.48
C THR A 239 12.47 -29.86 3.91
N PRO A 240 13.06 -30.17 5.08
CA PRO A 240 14.26 -29.50 5.59
C PRO A 240 15.50 -29.77 4.74
#